data_AF-A0A958R5V3-F1
#
_entry.id   AF-A0A958R5V3-F1
#
_cell.length_a   1.000
_cell.length_b   1.000
_cell.length_c   1.000
_cell.angle_alpha   90.00
_cell.angle_beta   90.00
_cell.angle_gamma   90.00
#
_symmetry.space_group_name_H-M   'P 1'
#
loop_
_entity.id
_entity.type
_entity.pdbx_description
1 polymer ?
#
loop_
_entity_poly.entity_id
_entity_poly.type
_entity_poly.pdbx_seq_one_letter_code
_entity_poly.pdbx_strand_id
1 'polypeptide(L)'
;MTILVYCLPLKAKEKDIWNFFNKYNCGKIRDIRIIRDARSGRSKGVAYVEFYNAESVQKALTMTDMPFDLKGRQFSGLRVQHSQAEKNRAAAVAK
;
A
#
# COMPACT_ATOMS: atom_id res chain seq x y z
N MET A 1 -11.46 -1.60 -6.17
CA MET A 1 -11.30 -0.34 -5.40
C MET A 1 -9.89 -0.31 -4.85
N THR A 2 -9.09 0.69 -5.23
CA THR A 2 -7.63 0.63 -5.05
C THR A 2 -7.13 1.87 -4.32
N ILE A 3 -6.19 1.68 -3.39
CA ILE A 3 -5.46 2.75 -2.70
C ILE A 3 -3.99 2.73 -3.08
N LEU A 4 -3.35 3.87 -2.86
CA LEU A 4 -1.92 4.04 -2.98
C LEU A 4 -1.35 4.40 -1.62
N VAL A 5 -0.39 3.61 -1.16
CA VAL A 5 0.32 3.79 0.10
C VAL A 5 1.72 4.33 -0.21
N TYR A 6 2.10 5.40 0.48
CA TYR A 6 3.38 6.08 0.37
C TYR A 6 4.14 6.02 1.70
N CYS A 7 5.45 6.25 1.63
CA CYS A 7 6.36 6.25 2.78
C CYS A 7 6.44 4.89 3.50
N LEU A 8 6.30 3.80 2.75
CA LEU A 8 6.54 2.46 3.29
C LEU A 8 8.03 2.21 3.51
N PRO A 9 8.41 1.45 4.55
CA PRO A 9 9.79 1.05 4.74
C PRO A 9 10.29 0.25 3.54
N LEU A 10 11.53 0.51 3.10
CA LEU A 10 12.13 -0.14 1.93
C LEU A 10 12.16 -1.68 2.03
N LYS A 11 12.16 -2.19 3.27
CA LYS A 11 12.16 -3.62 3.60
C LYS A 11 10.76 -4.23 3.76
N ALA A 12 9.69 -3.43 3.66
CA ALA A 12 8.32 -3.92 3.76
C ALA A 12 8.00 -4.90 2.61
N LYS A 13 7.34 -6.01 2.96
CA LYS A 13 6.82 -6.98 2.01
C LYS A 13 5.28 -6.92 1.98
N GLU A 14 4.68 -7.58 1.00
CA GLU A 14 3.21 -7.64 0.88
C GLU A 14 2.58 -8.19 2.16
N LYS A 15 3.21 -9.18 2.80
CA LYS A 15 2.74 -9.77 4.05
C LYS A 15 2.65 -8.76 5.19
N ASP A 16 3.60 -7.83 5.29
CA ASP A 16 3.60 -6.82 6.35
C ASP A 16 2.46 -5.80 6.13
N ILE A 17 2.25 -5.41 4.87
CA ILE A 17 1.14 -4.55 4.46
C ILE A 17 -0.20 -5.23 4.73
N TRP A 18 -0.30 -6.52 4.40
CA TRP A 18 -1.49 -7.33 4.67
C TRP A 18 -1.80 -7.40 6.17
N ASN A 19 -0.78 -7.67 6.99
CA ASN A 19 -0.91 -7.71 8.44
C ASN A 19 -1.36 -6.36 9.03
N PHE A 20 -0.82 -5.25 8.51
CA PHE A 20 -1.20 -3.91 8.94
C PHE A 20 -2.69 -3.66 8.70
N PHE A 21 -3.17 -3.81 7.46
CA PHE A 21 -4.58 -3.58 7.14
C PHE A 21 -5.52 -4.56 7.84
N ASN A 22 -5.07 -5.80 8.10
CA ASN A 22 -5.84 -6.78 8.86
C ASN A 22 -5.93 -6.39 10.35
N LYS A 23 -4.85 -5.90 10.96
CA LYS A 23 -4.81 -5.41 12.36
C LYS A 23 -5.83 -4.30 12.59
N TYR A 24 -5.99 -3.40 11.62
CA TYR A 24 -6.92 -2.28 11.69
C TYR A 24 -8.33 -2.60 11.16
N ASN A 25 -8.58 -3.86 10.81
CA ASN A 25 -9.87 -4.35 10.33
C ASN A 25 -10.42 -3.51 9.15
N CYS A 26 -9.52 -3.05 8.26
CA CYS A 26 -9.88 -2.21 7.11
C CYS A 26 -10.69 -2.98 6.04
N GLY A 27 -10.81 -4.29 6.16
CA GLY A 27 -11.61 -5.16 5.28
C GLY A 27 -10.74 -6.09 4.42
N LYS A 28 -11.39 -6.86 3.54
CA LYS A 28 -10.69 -7.88 2.73
C LYS A 28 -9.87 -7.23 1.62
N ILE A 29 -8.58 -7.55 1.61
CA ILE A 29 -7.62 -7.19 0.57
C ILE A 29 -7.74 -8.22 -0.56
N ARG A 30 -7.85 -7.72 -1.79
CA ARG A 30 -7.87 -8.51 -3.02
C ARG A 30 -6.47 -8.77 -3.55
N ASP A 31 -5.65 -7.73 -3.63
CA ASP A 31 -4.29 -7.84 -4.15
C ASP A 31 -3.38 -6.73 -3.60
N ILE A 32 -2.07 -6.98 -3.51
CA ILE A 32 -1.07 -6.01 -3.04
C ILE A 32 0.08 -5.97 -4.04
N ARG A 33 0.41 -4.79 -4.55
CA ARG A 33 1.49 -4.59 -5.51
C ARG A 33 2.45 -3.51 -5.05
N ILE A 34 3.66 -3.90 -4.65
CA ILE A 34 4.71 -2.98 -4.23
C ILE A 34 5.44 -2.44 -5.46
N ILE A 35 5.61 -1.12 -5.53
CA ILE A 35 6.39 -0.48 -6.59
C ILE A 35 7.87 -0.52 -6.21
N ARG A 36 8.61 -1.25 -7.03
CA ARG A 36 10.06 -1.35 -6.96
C ARG A 36 10.65 -0.65 -8.17
N ASP A 37 11.81 -0.05 -7.96
CA ASP A 37 12.58 0.55 -9.04
C ASP A 37 13.13 -0.54 -9.97
N ALA A 38 12.91 -0.41 -11.28
CA ALA A 38 13.29 -1.45 -12.25
C ALA A 38 14.80 -1.60 -12.43
N ARG A 39 15.60 -0.55 -12.15
CA ARG A 39 17.07 -0.62 -12.28
C ARG A 39 17.72 -1.19 -11.03
N SER A 40 17.31 -0.72 -9.86
CA SER A 40 17.95 -1.10 -8.58
C SER A 40 17.24 -2.23 -7.83
N GLY A 41 16.02 -2.60 -8.24
CA GLY A 41 15.18 -3.56 -7.52
C GLY A 41 14.71 -3.09 -6.15
N ARG A 42 15.09 -1.88 -5.72
CA ARG A 42 14.76 -1.33 -4.40
C ARG A 42 13.31 -0.82 -4.41
N SER A 43 12.58 -1.12 -3.34
CA SER A 43 11.23 -0.57 -3.11
C SER A 43 11.31 0.95 -3.08
N LYS A 44 10.39 1.66 -3.75
CA LYS A 44 10.33 3.14 -3.66
C LYS A 44 9.59 3.63 -2.41
N GLY A 45 9.26 2.72 -1.49
CA GLY A 45 8.36 3.01 -0.38
C GLY A 45 6.93 3.31 -0.82
N VAL A 46 6.53 2.78 -1.97
CA VAL A 46 5.19 2.97 -2.56
C VAL A 46 4.57 1.61 -2.85
N ALA A 47 3.31 1.41 -2.50
CA ALA A 47 2.57 0.20 -2.79
C ALA A 47 1.11 0.48 -3.14
N TYR A 48 0.58 -0.28 -4.09
CA TYR A 48 -0.83 -0.32 -4.41
C TYR A 48 -1.50 -1.44 -3.64
N VAL A 49 -2.66 -1.17 -3.06
CA VAL A 49 -3.47 -2.18 -2.39
C VAL A 49 -4.87 -2.13 -2.98
N GLU A 50 -5.32 -3.27 -3.48
CA GLU A 50 -6.64 -3.45 -4.03
C GLU A 50 -7.52 -4.12 -2.99
N PHE A 51 -8.67 -3.53 -2.71
CA PHE A 51 -9.69 -4.06 -1.81
C PHE A 51 -10.90 -4.56 -2.58
N TYR A 52 -11.64 -5.48 -1.96
CA TYR A 52 -12.93 -5.95 -2.46
C TYR A 52 -14.03 -4.89 -2.33
N ASN A 53 -13.98 -4.05 -1.28
CA ASN A 53 -15.04 -3.10 -0.95
C ASN A 53 -14.55 -1.65 -0.98
N ALA A 54 -15.46 -0.69 -1.21
CA ALA A 54 -15.15 0.74 -1.29
C ALA A 54 -15.03 1.34 0.10
N GLU A 55 -15.86 0.86 1.02
CA GLU A 55 -15.83 1.26 2.42
C GLU A 55 -14.46 0.99 3.04
N SER A 56 -13.79 -0.10 2.62
CA SER A 56 -12.42 -0.43 3.00
C SER A 56 -11.42 0.64 2.57
N VAL A 57 -11.63 1.25 1.40
CA VAL A 57 -10.78 2.34 0.91
C VAL A 57 -10.92 3.57 1.80
N GLN A 58 -12.15 3.95 2.18
CA GLN A 58 -12.37 5.09 3.06
C GLN A 58 -11.73 4.88 4.44
N LYS A 59 -11.90 3.68 5.01
CA LYS A 59 -11.23 3.31 6.28
C LYS A 59 -9.71 3.34 6.15
N ALA A 60 -9.16 2.87 5.04
CA ALA A 60 -7.72 2.89 4.82
C ALA A 60 -7.17 4.32 4.70
N LEU A 61 -7.93 5.26 4.14
CA LEU A 61 -7.53 6.66 4.04
C LEU A 61 -7.44 7.34 5.40
N THR A 62 -8.34 6.98 6.32
CA THR A 62 -8.26 7.44 7.72
C THR A 62 -7.07 6.85 8.50
N MET A 63 -6.38 5.84 7.95
CA MET A 63 -5.17 5.25 8.53
C MET A 63 -3.88 5.96 8.11
N THR A 64 -3.99 7.11 7.44
CA THR A 64 -2.82 7.97 7.15
C THR A 64 -2.18 8.40 8.47
N ASP A 65 -0.84 8.42 8.50
CA ASP A 65 0.02 8.73 9.65
C ASP A 65 -0.03 7.71 10.81
N MET A 66 -0.68 6.56 10.62
CA MET A 66 -0.60 5.45 11.57
C MET A 66 0.82 4.83 11.60
N PRO A 67 1.31 4.42 12.79
CA PRO A 67 2.61 3.77 12.92
C PRO A 67 2.59 2.39 12.26
N PHE A 68 3.51 2.18 11.32
CA PHE A 68 3.69 0.89 10.67
C PHE A 68 4.78 0.09 11.39
N ASP A 69 4.38 -0.97 12.09
CA ASP A 69 5.30 -1.90 12.74
C ASP A 69 5.90 -2.88 11.74
N LEU A 70 7.21 -2.80 11.53
CA LEU A 70 7.96 -3.75 10.73
C LEU A 70 9.10 -4.37 11.57
N LYS A 71 8.97 -5.66 11.91
CA LYS A 71 9.97 -6.42 12.69
C LYS A 71 10.40 -5.73 14.00
N GLY A 72 9.45 -5.13 14.72
CA GLY A 72 9.73 -4.40 15.98
C GLY A 72 10.31 -2.99 15.79
N ARG A 73 10.37 -2.48 14.55
CA ARG A 73 10.62 -1.06 14.27
C ARG A 73 9.35 -0.39 13.80
N GLN A 74 8.96 0.66 14.50
CA GLN A 74 7.86 1.53 14.10
C GLN A 74 8.33 2.54 13.07
N PHE A 75 7.62 2.61 11.96
CA PHE A 75 7.81 3.61 10.92
C PHE A 75 6.61 4.54 10.94
N SER A 76 6.88 5.80 11.26
CA SER A 76 5.89 6.88 11.27
C SER A 76 5.88 7.59 9.91
N GLY A 77 4.73 8.14 9.52
CA GLY A 77 4.59 8.91 8.28
C GLY A 77 4.10 8.13 7.07
N LEU A 78 3.55 6.93 7.27
CA LEU A 78 2.82 6.20 6.24
C LEU A 78 1.65 7.04 5.73
N ARG A 79 1.56 7.26 4.42
CA ARG A 79 0.47 8.05 3.82
C ARG A 79 -0.40 7.21 2.92
N VAL A 80 -1.71 7.24 3.12
CA VAL A 80 -2.66 6.55 2.25
C VAL A 80 -3.40 7.57 1.39
N GLN A 81 -3.48 7.33 0.09
CA GLN A 81 -4.20 8.16 -0.87
C GLN A 81 -5.10 7.33 -1.77
N HIS A 82 -6.13 7.97 -2.33
CA HIS A 82 -6.95 7.35 -3.37
C HIS A 82 -6.07 7.03 -4.57
N SER A 83 -6.17 5.80 -5.06
CA SER A 83 -5.35 5.39 -6.19
C SER A 83 -5.98 5.78 -7.51
N GLN A 84 -5.19 6.41 -8.39
CA GLN A 84 -5.48 6.43 -9.83
C GLN A 84 -4.86 5.22 -10.55
N ALA A 85 -4.68 4.08 -9.87
CA ALA A 85 -4.00 2.88 -10.40
C ALA A 85 -4.59 2.38 -11.72
N GLU A 86 -5.88 2.58 -11.98
CA GLU A 86 -6.48 2.22 -13.28
C GLU A 86 -5.75 2.92 -14.43
N LYS A 87 -5.47 4.23 -14.28
CA LYS A 87 -4.76 5.04 -15.27
C LYS A 87 -3.27 4.70 -15.33
N ASN A 88 -2.64 4.39 -14.18
CA ASN A 88 -1.20 4.13 -14.11
C ASN A 88 -0.81 2.70 -14.52
N ARG A 89 -1.67 1.70 -14.28
CA ARG A 89 -1.46 0.31 -14.73
C ARG A 89 -1.55 0.21 -16.25
N ALA A 90 -2.52 0.89 -16.88
CA ALA A 90 -2.61 0.96 -18.34
C ALA A 90 -1.35 1.57 -18.99
N ALA A 91 -0.78 2.62 -18.37
CA ALA A 91 0.45 3.25 -18.85
C ALA A 91 1.70 2.35 -18.73
N ALA A 92 1.74 1.44 -17.75
CA ALA A 92 2.87 0.52 -17.56
C ALA A 92 2.81 -0.72 -18.46
N VAL A 93 1.61 -1.09 -18.94
CA VAL A 93 1.41 -2.22 -19.88
C VAL A 93 1.53 -1.77 -21.34
N ALA A 94 1.40 -0.47 -21.62
CA ALA A 94 1.49 0.10 -22.96
C ALA A 94 2.94 0.43 -23.41
N LYS A 95 3.97 -0.22 -22.87
CA LYS A 95 5.37 0.01 -23.27
C LYS A 95 6.10 -1.28 -23.60
#